data_AF-A0A3M1XL26-F1
#
_entry.id   AF-A0A3M1XL26-F1
#
_cell.length_a   1.000
_cell.length_b   1.000
_cell.length_c   1.000
_cell.angle_alpha   90.00
_cell.angle_beta   90.00
_cell.angle_gamma   90.00
#
_symmetry.space_group_name_H-M   'P 1'
#
loop_
_entity.id
_entity.type
_entity.pdbx_description
1 polymer ?
#
loop_
_entity_poly.entity_id
_entity_poly.type
_entity_poly.pdbx_seq_one_letter_code
_entity_poly.pdbx_strand_id
1 'polypeptide(L)'
;MIKIIKVKYLEPREALASIQKAGIIPYLINWGCDVDEQNRRLIFNLRHGSGSGGSFDEELRRVGNEIEQFLKSIDRPREDRD
;
A
#
# COMPACT_ATOMS: atom_id res chain seq x y z
N MET A 1 10.64 5.09 -4.26
CA MET A 1 9.95 4.10 -5.12
C MET A 1 8.47 4.48 -5.25
N ILE A 2 7.90 4.38 -6.45
CA ILE A 2 6.45 4.49 -6.64
C ILE A 2 5.86 3.07 -6.77
N LYS A 3 4.82 2.76 -6.01
CA LYS A 3 4.07 1.49 -6.09
C LYS A 3 2.60 1.81 -6.36
N ILE A 4 2.09 1.34 -7.50
CA ILE A 4 0.70 1.53 -7.89
C ILE A 4 -0.05 0.21 -7.66
N ILE A 5 -1.13 0.25 -6.90
CA ILE A 5 -1.92 -0.94 -6.56
C ILE A 5 -3.38 -0.67 -6.92
N LYS A 6 -3.98 -1.57 -7.70
CA LYS A 6 -5.41 -1.50 -8.07
C LYS A 6 -6.22 -2.35 -7.09
N VAL A 7 -7.33 -1.81 -6.62
CA VAL A 7 -8.34 -2.53 -5.82
C VAL A 7 -9.59 -2.78 -6.65
N LYS A 8 -10.26 -3.92 -6.42
CA LYS A 8 -11.41 -4.37 -7.21
C LYS A 8 -12.71 -4.28 -6.45
N TYR A 9 -12.74 -4.77 -5.22
CA TYR A 9 -13.93 -4.96 -4.40
C TYR A 9 -14.01 -3.96 -3.25
N LEU A 10 -12.87 -3.49 -2.75
CA LEU A 10 -12.79 -2.41 -1.75
C LEU A 10 -12.82 -1.03 -2.41
N GLU A 11 -13.44 -0.07 -1.75
CA GLU A 11 -13.29 1.33 -2.11
C GLU A 11 -11.84 1.78 -1.81
N PRO A 12 -11.19 2.54 -2.72
CA PRO A 12 -9.79 2.95 -2.54
C PRO A 12 -9.50 3.64 -1.19
N ARG A 13 -10.42 4.48 -0.69
CA ARG A 13 -10.29 5.11 0.64
C ARG A 13 -10.36 4.12 1.79
N GLU A 14 -11.23 3.12 1.70
CA GLU A 14 -11.35 2.06 2.72
C GLU A 14 -10.09 1.18 2.74
N ALA A 15 -9.55 0.89 1.56
CA ALA A 15 -8.28 0.19 1.41
C ALA A 15 -7.12 0.97 2.04
N LEU A 16 -7.02 2.29 1.80
CA LEU A 16 -6.01 3.13 2.44
C LEU A 16 -6.17 3.18 3.97
N ALA A 17 -7.41 3.33 4.46
CA ALA A 17 -7.68 3.33 5.90
C ALA A 17 -7.28 1.99 6.56
N SER A 18 -7.48 0.87 5.85
CA SER A 18 -7.08 -0.45 6.31
C SER A 18 -5.56 -0.59 6.42
N ILE A 19 -4.80 -0.06 5.45
CA ILE A 19 -3.33 0.01 5.49
C ILE A 19 -2.84 0.80 6.69
N GLN A 20 -3.42 1.98 6.92
CA GLN A 20 -3.05 2.85 8.04
C GLN A 20 -3.30 2.18 9.40
N LYS A 21 -4.42 1.46 9.52
CA LYS A 21 -4.76 0.73 10.75
C LYS A 21 -3.88 -0.51 10.96
N ALA A 22 -3.48 -1.18 9.88
CA ALA A 22 -2.68 -2.41 9.97
C ALA A 22 -1.23 -2.16 10.40
N GLY A 23 -0.72 -0.92 10.26
CA GLY A 23 0.62 -0.56 10.72
C GLY A 23 1.76 -1.30 10.01
N ILE A 24 1.51 -1.78 8.78
CA ILE A 24 2.46 -2.62 8.02
C ILE A 24 3.64 -1.84 7.43
N ILE A 25 3.58 -0.50 7.43
CA ILE A 25 4.67 0.34 6.92
C ILE A 25 5.59 0.69 8.09
N PRO A 26 6.87 0.27 8.09
CA PRO A 26 7.80 0.55 9.19
C PRO A 26 8.05 2.06 9.35
N TYR A 27 8.32 2.50 10.58
CA TYR A 27 8.53 3.92 10.92
C TYR A 27 9.72 4.58 10.20
N LEU A 28 10.70 3.78 9.74
CA LEU A 28 11.86 4.25 8.97
C LEU A 28 11.52 4.59 7.52
N ILE A 29 10.36 4.13 7.04
CA ILE A 29 9.86 4.40 5.69
C ILE A 29 8.94 5.61 5.74
N ASN A 30 9.42 6.72 5.17
CA ASN A 30 8.59 7.85 4.85
C ASN A 30 7.69 7.49 3.66
N TRP A 31 6.40 7.78 3.78
CA TRP A 31 5.45 7.43 2.73
C TRP A 31 4.37 8.48 2.53
N GLY A 32 3.90 8.58 1.30
CA GLY A 32 2.67 9.28 0.92
C GLY A 32 1.81 8.37 0.03
N CYS A 33 0.51 8.64 -0.04
CA CYS A 33 -0.41 7.88 -0.89
C CYS A 33 -1.42 8.82 -1.54
N ASP A 34 -1.48 8.80 -2.88
CA ASP A 34 -2.57 9.40 -3.64
C ASP A 34 -3.64 8.35 -3.93
N VAL A 35 -4.90 8.77 -3.87
CA VAL A 35 -6.06 7.90 -4.10
C VAL A 35 -6.73 8.30 -5.42
N ASP A 36 -6.69 7.39 -6.39
CA ASP A 36 -7.38 7.54 -7.67
C ASP A 36 -8.68 6.73 -7.63
N GLU A 37 -9.77 7.40 -7.26
CA GLU A 37 -11.11 6.82 -7.18
C GLU A 37 -11.63 6.36 -8.54
N GLN A 38 -11.33 7.12 -9.59
CA GLN A 38 -11.84 6.86 -10.94
C GLN A 38 -11.29 5.54 -11.48
N ASN A 39 -10.00 5.28 -11.26
CA ASN A 39 -9.35 4.05 -11.73
C ASN A 39 -9.31 2.95 -10.67
N ARG A 40 -9.81 3.23 -9.46
CA ARG A 40 -9.75 2.38 -8.26
C ARG A 40 -8.31 1.98 -7.90
N ARG A 41 -7.41 2.95 -7.77
CA ARG A 41 -5.98 2.71 -7.49
C ARG A 41 -5.45 3.54 -6.33
N LEU A 42 -4.45 2.97 -5.66
CA LEU A 42 -3.63 3.63 -4.66
C LEU A 42 -2.22 3.80 -5.23
N ILE A 43 -1.67 5.00 -5.09
CA ILE A 43 -0.34 5.36 -5.61
C ILE A 43 0.54 5.69 -4.41
N PHE A 44 1.35 4.74 -3.98
CA PHE A 44 2.27 4.89 -2.86
C PHE A 44 3.60 5.46 -3.31
N ASN A 45 4.06 6.54 -2.66
CA ASN A 45 5.40 7.08 -2.79
C ASN A 45 6.20 6.70 -1.54
N LEU A 46 7.02 5.66 -1.64
CA LEU A 46 7.83 5.13 -0.53
C LEU A 46 9.26 5.69 -0.61
N ARG A 47 9.78 6.20 0.51
CA ARG A 47 11.12 6.78 0.63
C ARG A 47 11.76 6.35 1.94
N HIS A 48 13.05 6.04 1.93
CA HIS A 48 13.78 5.79 3.17
C HIS A 48 14.19 7.13 3.80
N GLY A 49 14.04 7.29 5.12
CA GLY A 49 14.30 8.56 5.81
C GLY A 49 15.78 8.94 5.96
N SER A 50 16.69 7.99 5.77
CA SER A 50 18.13 8.22 5.95
C SER A 50 18.83 8.44 4.60
N GLY A 51 19.33 9.65 4.38
CA GLY A 51 19.93 10.13 3.13
C GLY A 51 21.33 9.60 2.80
N SER A 52 21.57 8.29 2.96
CA SER A 52 22.86 7.68 2.62
C SER A 52 22.66 6.58 1.58
N GLY A 53 23.36 6.70 0.44
CA GLY A 53 23.19 5.91 -0.77
C GLY A 53 23.67 4.45 -0.67
N GLY A 54 23.07 3.67 0.23
CA GLY A 54 23.13 2.21 0.26
C GLY A 54 21.80 1.58 -0.18
N SER A 55 21.79 0.26 -0.42
CA SER A 55 20.73 -0.54 -1.06
C SER A 55 19.38 -0.61 -0.29
N PHE A 56 18.75 0.53 0.00
CA PHE A 56 17.41 0.63 0.59
C PHE A 56 16.29 0.30 -0.42
N ASP A 57 16.64 0.17 -1.69
CA ASP A 57 15.71 -0.24 -2.74
C ASP A 57 15.08 -1.61 -2.46
N GLU A 58 15.83 -2.54 -1.88
CA GLU A 58 15.31 -3.85 -1.52
C GLU A 58 14.26 -3.75 -0.41
N GLU A 59 14.53 -2.94 0.62
CA GLU A 59 13.58 -2.68 1.70
C GLU A 59 12.31 -1.97 1.19
N LEU A 60 12.45 -0.94 0.35
CA LEU A 60 11.32 -0.25 -0.27
C LEU A 60 10.48 -1.19 -1.14
N ARG A 61 11.13 -2.10 -1.89
CA ARG A 61 10.44 -3.13 -2.67
C ARG A 61 9.72 -4.13 -1.79
N ARG A 62 10.36 -4.57 -0.70
CA ARG A 62 9.78 -5.48 0.28
C ARG A 62 8.53 -4.87 0.89
N VAL A 63 8.61 -3.64 1.40
CA VAL A 63 7.46 -2.92 1.98
C VAL A 63 6.37 -2.71 0.94
N GLY A 64 6.72 -2.31 -0.29
CA GLY A 64 5.77 -2.20 -1.40
C GLY A 64 5.05 -3.51 -1.72
N ASN A 65 5.73 -4.65 -1.57
CA ASN A 65 5.13 -5.97 -1.74
C ASN A 65 4.27 -6.37 -0.55
N GLU A 66 4.67 -6.07 0.69
CA GLU A 66 3.86 -6.31 1.88
C GLU A 66 2.52 -5.55 1.83
N ILE A 67 2.54 -4.29 1.39
CA ILE A 67 1.33 -3.49 1.11
C ILE A 67 0.44 -4.19 0.07
N GLU A 68 1.02 -4.62 -1.05
CA GLU A 68 0.27 -5.27 -2.12
C GLU A 68 -0.36 -6.60 -1.66
N GLN A 69 0.39 -7.43 -0.93
CA GLN A 69 -0.11 -8.70 -0.40
C GLN A 69 -1.21 -8.50 0.63
N PHE A 70 -1.05 -7.51 1.52
CA PHE A 70 -2.08 -7.16 2.48
C PHE A 70 -3.37 -6.75 1.77
N LEU A 71 -3.30 -5.82 0.81
CA LEU A 71 -4.46 -5.37 0.05
C LEU A 71 -5.13 -6.53 -0.70
N LYS A 72 -4.37 -7.41 -1.36
CA LYS A 72 -4.94 -8.62 -2.00
C LYS A 72 -5.63 -9.55 -1.02
N SER A 73 -5.19 -9.59 0.24
CA SER A 73 -5.80 -10.45 1.25
C SER A 73 -7.17 -9.94 1.70
N ILE A 74 -7.37 -8.61 1.71
CA ILE A 74 -8.63 -7.98 2.14
C ILE A 74 -9.55 -7.57 0.97
N ASP A 75 -9.00 -7.38 -0.24
CA ASP A 75 -9.71 -7.03 -1.46
C ASP A 75 -10.32 -8.28 -2.11
N ARG A 76 -11.29 -8.87 -1.42
CA ARG A 76 -12.02 -10.07 -1.86
C ARG A 76 -13.48 -9.73 -2.10
N PRO A 77 -14.17 -10.45 -3.00
CA PRO A 77 -15.63 -10.33 -3.09
C PRO A 77 -16.21 -10.64 -1.70
N ARG A 78 -17.14 -9.80 -1.22
CA ARG A 78 -17.93 -10.14 -0.05
C ARG A 78 -18.70 -11.40 -0.40
N GLU A 79 -18.36 -12.53 0.23
CA GLU A 79 -19.27 -13.67 0.24
C GLU A 79 -20.46 -13.20 1.09
N ASP A 80 -21.55 -12.82 0.41
CA ASP A 80 -22.86 -12.69 1.02
C ASP A 80 -23.13 -14.00 1.76
N ARG A 81 -23.09 -13.95 3.09
CA ARG A 81 -23.56 -15.05 3.93
C ARG A 81 -25.08 -15.09 3.75
N ASP A 82 -25.53 -16.03 2.92
CA ASP A 82 -26.91 -16.50 2.84
C ASP A 82 -27.36 -17.09 4.21
#